data_AF-Q8RTP5-F1
#
_entry.id   AF-Q8RTP5-F1
#
_cell.length_a   1.000
_cell.length_b   1.000
_cell.length_c   1.000
_cell.angle_alpha   90.00
_cell.angle_beta   90.00
_cell.angle_gamma   90.00
#
_symmetry.space_group_name_H-M   'P 1'
#
loop_
_entity.id
_entity.type
_entity.pdbx_description
1 polymer ?
#
loop_
_entity_poly.entity_id
_entity_poly.type
_entity_poly.pdbx_seq_one_letter_code
_entity_poly.pdbx_strand_id
1 'polypeptide(L)'
;MAWEALNNIAAARDRPLIIVVNDNERSYAPTIGGLANHLATLRTTDGYERALAWGKDVLQRTPVVGHTVYEALHGAKKGFKDAFAPQGLFEDLGLKYLGPIDGHDIGAVESALRRAKRFHGPVLVHCLTGKGRGYEPALRDEEDHFHTVGVMDPLTCEPLGPAGGPSWTSVFGEEIVRIGEERADVVAITAAMLHPVGLAPFAERFPDRVWDVAIAEQH
;
A
#
# COMPACT_ATOMS: atom_id res chain seq x y z
N MET A 1 3.86 -14.03 11.05
CA MET A 1 4.72 -14.73 10.06
C MET A 1 5.66 -13.83 9.25
N ALA A 2 5.18 -12.87 8.43
CA ALA A 2 6.07 -12.09 7.55
C ALA A 2 7.17 -11.33 8.33
N TRP A 3 6.84 -10.76 9.48
CA TRP A 3 7.80 -10.10 10.37
C TRP A 3 8.83 -11.05 10.98
N GLU A 4 8.42 -12.26 11.35
CA GLU A 4 9.33 -13.30 11.84
C GLU A 4 10.30 -13.73 10.74
N ALA A 5 9.81 -13.85 9.50
CA ALA A 5 10.66 -14.13 8.35
C ALA A 5 11.66 -13.01 8.09
N LEU A 6 11.22 -11.74 8.11
CA LEU A 6 12.09 -10.57 7.96
C LEU A 6 13.17 -10.54 9.04
N ASN A 7 12.80 -10.80 10.30
CA ASN A 7 13.75 -10.88 11.41
C ASN A 7 14.79 -11.99 11.21
N ASN A 8 14.38 -13.17 10.75
CA ASN A 8 15.30 -14.27 10.45
C ASN A 8 16.21 -13.97 9.24
N ILE A 9 15.69 -13.32 8.21
CA ILE A 9 16.46 -12.91 7.03
C ILE A 9 17.51 -11.87 7.42
N ALA A 10 17.13 -10.88 8.22
CA ALA A 10 18.02 -9.84 8.74
C ALA A 10 19.23 -10.43 9.51
N ALA A 11 19.04 -11.53 10.22
CA ALA A 11 20.12 -12.23 10.91
C ALA A 11 21.12 -12.92 9.95
N ALA A 12 20.70 -13.24 8.71
CA ALA A 12 21.49 -13.99 7.73
C ALA A 12 22.08 -13.07 6.63
N ARG A 13 23.02 -12.20 7.01
CA ARG A 13 23.54 -11.10 6.18
C ARG A 13 24.22 -11.51 4.86
N ASP A 14 24.81 -12.70 4.80
CA ASP A 14 25.56 -13.17 3.63
C ASP A 14 24.71 -14.02 2.67
N ARG A 15 23.39 -14.04 2.86
CA ARG A 15 22.48 -14.77 1.98
C ARG A 15 21.98 -13.84 0.87
N PRO A 16 22.29 -14.12 -0.41
CA PRO A 16 21.77 -13.32 -1.51
C PRO A 16 20.26 -13.54 -1.62
N LEU A 17 19.49 -12.55 -1.18
CA LEU A 17 18.02 -12.57 -1.23
C LEU A 17 17.52 -11.18 -1.61
N ILE A 18 16.59 -11.13 -2.57
CA ILE A 18 15.90 -9.90 -2.94
C ILE A 18 14.44 -10.07 -2.54
N ILE A 19 13.96 -9.18 -1.67
CA ILE A 19 12.57 -9.09 -1.24
C ILE A 19 11.94 -7.95 -2.03
N VAL A 20 10.88 -8.22 -2.78
CA VAL A 20 10.15 -7.16 -3.50
C VAL A 20 8.86 -6.86 -2.75
N VAL A 21 8.75 -5.66 -2.19
CA VAL A 21 7.51 -5.13 -1.63
C VAL A 21 6.75 -4.46 -2.76
N ASN A 22 5.63 -5.08 -3.15
CA ASN A 22 4.66 -4.47 -4.05
C ASN A 22 3.64 -3.68 -3.21
N ASP A 23 3.89 -2.38 -3.03
CA ASP A 23 3.00 -1.49 -2.32
C ASP A 23 2.00 -0.86 -3.29
N ASN A 24 0.75 -1.30 -3.20
CA ASN A 24 -0.38 -0.73 -3.94
C ASN A 24 -1.43 -0.12 -3.00
N GLU A 25 -1.07 0.09 -1.73
CA GLU A 25 -1.92 0.61 -0.65
C GLU A 25 -3.15 -0.24 -0.31
N ARG A 26 -3.31 -1.43 -0.90
CA ARG A 26 -4.48 -2.30 -0.72
C ARG A 26 -4.10 -3.74 -0.35
N SER A 27 -4.93 -4.33 0.50
CA SER A 27 -5.04 -5.78 0.70
C SER A 27 -6.27 -6.25 -0.07
N TYR A 28 -7.36 -6.62 0.61
CA TYR A 28 -8.71 -6.61 0.04
C TYR A 28 -9.27 -5.17 0.12
N ALA A 29 -9.41 -4.67 1.35
CA ALA A 29 -9.64 -3.26 1.66
C ALA A 29 -8.33 -2.42 1.63
N PRO A 30 -8.40 -1.08 1.76
CA PRO A 30 -7.22 -0.26 2.01
C PRO A 30 -6.37 -0.81 3.16
N THR A 31 -5.04 -0.85 2.97
CA THR A 31 -4.14 -1.45 3.96
C THR A 31 -4.08 -0.57 5.19
N ILE A 32 -4.25 -1.19 6.36
CA ILE A 32 -4.21 -0.52 7.66
C ILE A 32 -3.04 -1.00 8.51
N GLY A 33 -2.73 -0.24 9.57
CA GLY A 33 -1.68 -0.58 10.54
C GLY A 33 -0.43 0.27 10.45
N GLY A 34 0.46 0.12 11.45
CA GLY A 34 1.64 0.98 11.60
C GLY A 34 2.62 0.92 10.43
N LEU A 35 2.79 -0.26 9.81
CA LEU A 35 3.62 -0.41 8.61
C LEU A 35 3.02 0.34 7.41
N ALA A 36 1.71 0.22 7.18
CA ALA A 36 1.04 0.91 6.10
C ALA A 36 1.21 2.44 6.23
N ASN A 37 1.07 2.96 7.45
CA ASN A 37 1.34 4.37 7.74
C ASN A 37 2.79 4.77 7.45
N HIS A 38 3.76 3.93 7.82
CA HIS A 38 5.17 4.17 7.54
C HIS A 38 5.47 4.17 6.03
N LEU A 39 4.97 3.18 5.28
CA LEU A 39 5.14 3.13 3.82
C LEU A 39 4.47 4.33 3.14
N ALA A 40 3.30 4.75 3.62
CA ALA A 40 2.62 5.97 3.14
C ALA A 40 3.48 7.23 3.34
N THR A 41 4.18 7.36 4.48
CA THR A 41 5.11 8.50 4.67
C THR A 41 6.24 8.50 3.65
N LEU A 42 6.85 7.35 3.34
CA LEU A 42 7.91 7.25 2.33
C LEU A 42 7.42 7.65 0.93
N ARG A 43 6.18 7.28 0.56
CA ARG A 43 5.54 7.71 -0.69
C ARG A 43 5.40 9.23 -0.78
N THR A 44 5.00 9.89 0.30
CA THR A 44 4.81 11.35 0.31
C THR A 44 6.12 12.11 0.13
N THR A 45 7.22 11.59 0.68
CA THR A 45 8.55 12.20 0.54
C THR A 45 9.03 12.20 -0.92
N ASP A 46 8.82 11.11 -1.66
CA ASP A 46 9.15 11.04 -3.10
C ASP A 46 8.23 11.91 -3.97
N GLY A 47 6.96 12.04 -3.60
CA GLY A 47 6.03 12.97 -4.27
C GLY A 47 6.48 14.43 -4.12
N TYR A 48 6.94 14.79 -2.92
CA TYR A 48 7.47 16.12 -2.62
C TYR A 48 8.77 16.41 -3.37
N GLU A 49 9.72 15.46 -3.40
CA GLU A 49 10.97 15.57 -4.17
C GLU A 49 10.69 15.73 -5.69
N ARG A 50 9.72 14.99 -6.24
CA ARG A 50 9.30 15.16 -7.65
C ARG A 50 8.69 16.54 -7.91
N ALA A 51 7.86 17.06 -7.02
CA ALA A 51 7.30 18.41 -7.12
C ALA A 51 8.39 19.50 -7.04
N LEU A 52 9.36 19.35 -6.12
CA LEU A 52 10.51 20.23 -6.01
C LEU A 52 11.40 20.19 -7.26
N ALA A 53 11.66 19.01 -7.80
CA ALA A 53 12.45 18.83 -9.01
C ALA A 53 11.78 19.50 -10.22
N TRP A 54 10.46 19.33 -10.38
CA TRP A 54 9.68 20.02 -11.39
C TRP A 54 9.73 21.55 -11.22
N GLY A 55 9.53 22.05 -9.99
CA GLY A 55 9.60 23.48 -9.70
C GLY A 55 10.96 24.09 -10.02
N LYS A 56 12.05 23.36 -9.75
CA LYS A 56 13.41 23.77 -10.12
C LYS A 56 13.59 23.86 -11.64
N ASP A 57 13.07 22.89 -12.38
CA ASP A 57 13.17 22.84 -13.85
C ASP A 57 12.40 23.99 -14.52
N VAL A 58 11.22 24.34 -13.98
CA VAL A 58 10.42 25.51 -14.40
C VAL A 58 11.13 26.82 -14.07
N LEU A 59 11.72 26.92 -12.87
CA LEU A 59 12.43 28.12 -12.43
C LEU A 59 13.69 28.38 -13.28
N GLN A 60 14.43 27.32 -13.64
CA GLN A 60 15.63 27.42 -14.49
C GLN A 60 15.32 27.81 -15.94
N ARG A 61 14.08 27.58 -16.41
CA ARG A 61 13.62 27.96 -17.76
C ARG A 61 13.00 29.35 -17.84
N THR A 62 12.81 30.03 -16.69
CA THR A 62 12.26 31.38 -16.65
C THR A 62 13.40 32.39 -16.73
N PRO A 63 13.54 33.16 -17.83
CA PRO A 63 14.53 34.22 -17.88
C PRO A 63 14.14 35.28 -16.85
N VAL A 64 15.10 35.75 -16.05
CA VAL A 64 15.07 36.96 -15.19
C VAL A 64 14.85 36.76 -13.65
N VAL A 65 14.59 35.57 -13.09
CA VAL A 65 14.40 35.42 -11.60
C VAL A 65 15.37 34.40 -10.94
N GLY A 66 16.53 34.16 -11.55
CA GLY A 66 17.39 33.01 -11.20
C GLY A 66 18.25 33.16 -9.93
N HIS A 67 18.74 34.35 -9.57
CA HIS A 67 19.80 34.47 -8.55
C HIS A 67 19.27 34.56 -7.10
N THR A 68 18.20 35.32 -6.84
CA THR A 68 17.69 35.56 -5.48
C THR A 68 16.90 34.38 -4.89
N VAL A 69 16.27 33.57 -5.74
CA VAL A 69 15.53 32.36 -5.32
C VAL A 69 16.47 31.17 -5.09
N TYR A 70 17.62 31.14 -5.77
CA TYR A 70 18.59 30.04 -5.69
C TYR A 70 19.29 29.96 -4.33
N GLU A 71 19.57 31.11 -3.69
CA GLU A 71 20.18 31.17 -2.36
C GLU A 71 19.19 30.83 -1.23
N ALA A 72 17.93 31.23 -1.36
CA ALA A 72 16.87 30.86 -0.42
C ALA A 72 16.57 29.34 -0.43
N LEU A 73 16.60 28.72 -1.62
CA LEU A 73 16.48 27.28 -1.78
C LEU A 73 17.67 26.52 -1.19
N HIS A 74 18.88 27.07 -1.22
CA HIS A 74 20.08 26.40 -0.69
C HIS A 74 20.08 26.30 0.84
N GLY A 75 19.59 27.35 1.53
CA GLY A 75 19.45 27.35 2.99
C GLY A 75 18.41 26.36 3.50
N ALA A 76 17.26 26.27 2.83
CA ALA A 76 16.20 25.32 3.16
C ALA A 76 16.62 23.85 2.90
N LYS A 77 17.41 23.60 1.85
CA LYS A 77 17.84 22.25 1.45
C LYS A 77 18.71 21.53 2.48
N LYS A 78 19.47 22.29 3.28
CA LYS A 78 20.36 21.72 4.30
C LYS A 78 19.61 21.34 5.57
N GLY A 79 18.66 22.18 6.02
CA GLY A 79 17.81 21.88 7.18
C GLY A 79 16.73 20.81 6.91
N PHE A 80 16.34 20.64 5.64
CA PHE A 80 15.35 19.64 5.23
C PHE A 80 15.93 18.22 5.12
N LYS A 81 17.16 18.07 4.61
CA LYS A 81 17.80 16.74 4.43
C LYS A 81 18.06 16.01 5.75
N ASP A 82 18.45 16.73 6.80
CA ASP A 82 18.80 16.13 8.09
C ASP A 82 17.56 15.70 8.91
N ALA A 83 16.36 16.15 8.53
CA ALA A 83 15.09 15.77 9.17
C ALA A 83 14.33 14.63 8.43
N PHE A 84 14.72 14.30 7.19
CA PHE A 84 13.93 13.48 6.27
C PHE A 84 14.57 12.18 5.79
N ALA A 85 15.74 11.82 6.32
CA ALA A 85 16.19 10.43 6.27
C ALA A 85 15.88 9.78 7.62
N PRO A 86 14.61 9.41 7.92
CA PRO A 86 14.42 8.40 8.95
C PRO A 86 15.26 7.22 8.47
N GLN A 87 16.25 6.82 9.27
CA GLN A 87 16.91 5.54 9.10
C GLN A 87 15.78 4.52 8.91
N GLY A 88 15.73 3.93 7.72
CA GLY A 88 14.51 3.26 7.26
C GLY A 88 14.17 2.13 8.22
N LEU A 89 12.89 1.89 8.51
CA LEU A 89 12.44 0.76 9.35
C LEU A 89 13.19 -0.56 9.03
N PHE A 90 13.46 -0.77 7.73
CA PHE A 90 14.17 -1.95 7.25
C PHE A 90 15.70 -1.85 7.43
N GLU A 91 16.28 -0.66 7.34
CA GLU A 91 17.71 -0.44 7.60
C GLU A 91 18.03 -0.66 9.08
N ASP A 92 17.13 -0.26 9.99
CA ASP A 92 17.23 -0.53 11.42
C ASP A 92 17.17 -2.04 11.74
N LEU A 93 16.43 -2.81 10.95
CA LEU A 93 16.45 -4.27 10.97
C LEU A 93 17.72 -4.86 10.34
N GLY A 94 18.60 -4.06 9.76
CA GLY A 94 19.82 -4.51 9.08
C GLY A 94 19.61 -5.00 7.65
N LEU A 95 18.46 -4.70 7.04
CA LEU A 95 18.17 -4.99 5.64
C LEU A 95 18.53 -3.79 4.78
N LYS A 96 19.22 -4.03 3.67
CA LYS A 96 19.43 -2.97 2.69
C LYS A 96 18.10 -2.61 2.05
N TYR A 97 17.79 -1.33 1.97
CA TYR A 97 16.56 -0.82 1.38
C TYR A 97 16.83 -0.12 0.04
N LEU A 98 16.00 -0.37 -0.96
CA LEU A 98 16.00 0.28 -2.28
C LEU A 98 14.58 0.68 -2.66
N GLY A 99 14.25 1.96 -2.50
CA GLY A 99 12.97 2.51 -2.94
C GLY A 99 12.59 3.78 -2.15
N PRO A 100 11.32 4.23 -2.25
CA PRO A 100 10.32 3.72 -3.18
C PRO A 100 10.77 3.89 -4.64
N ILE A 101 10.30 3.01 -5.54
CA ILE A 101 10.43 3.19 -6.99
C ILE A 101 9.05 3.10 -7.65
N ASP A 102 8.86 3.77 -8.78
CA ASP A 102 7.67 3.57 -9.60
C ASP A 102 7.68 2.14 -10.16
N GLY A 103 6.78 1.30 -9.68
CA GLY A 103 6.64 -0.08 -10.11
C GLY A 103 6.03 -0.23 -11.50
N HIS A 104 5.54 0.86 -12.11
CA HIS A 104 5.07 0.88 -13.49
C HIS A 104 6.13 1.38 -14.49
N ASP A 105 7.30 1.82 -14.00
CA ASP A 105 8.46 2.10 -14.82
C ASP A 105 9.37 0.85 -14.87
N ILE A 106 9.27 0.09 -15.96
CA ILE A 106 10.06 -1.13 -16.18
C ILE A 106 11.56 -0.84 -16.07
N GLY A 107 12.03 0.30 -16.58
CA GLY A 107 13.44 0.68 -16.54
C GLY A 107 13.92 0.95 -15.11
N ALA A 108 13.09 1.63 -14.30
CA ALA A 108 13.37 1.86 -12.89
C ALA A 108 13.43 0.54 -12.09
N VAL A 109 12.48 -0.36 -12.30
CA VAL A 109 12.41 -1.69 -11.68
C VAL A 109 13.63 -2.54 -12.06
N GLU A 110 13.94 -2.64 -13.35
CA GLU A 110 15.13 -3.37 -13.81
C GLU A 110 16.42 -2.82 -13.21
N SER A 111 16.56 -1.50 -13.18
CA SER A 111 17.73 -0.82 -12.60
C SER A 111 17.85 -1.12 -11.10
N ALA A 112 16.75 -1.10 -10.36
CA ALA A 112 16.74 -1.43 -8.93
C ALA A 112 17.09 -2.90 -8.68
N LEU A 113 16.49 -3.84 -9.41
CA LEU A 113 16.79 -5.27 -9.28
C LEU A 113 18.24 -5.61 -9.64
N ARG A 114 18.80 -4.96 -10.68
CA ARG A 114 20.22 -5.11 -11.04
C ARG A 114 21.16 -4.52 -9.99
N ARG A 115 20.75 -3.48 -9.26
CA ARG A 115 21.49 -2.92 -8.12
C ARG A 115 21.42 -3.84 -6.91
N ALA A 116 20.22 -4.34 -6.59
CA ALA A 116 19.99 -5.29 -5.51
C ALA A 116 20.83 -6.57 -5.68
N LYS A 117 20.83 -7.15 -6.89
CA LYS A 117 21.58 -8.37 -7.23
C LYS A 117 23.09 -8.24 -6.96
N ARG A 118 23.66 -7.04 -7.10
CA ARG A 118 25.10 -6.77 -6.90
C ARG A 118 25.50 -6.63 -5.43
N PHE A 119 24.55 -6.61 -4.50
CA PHE A 119 24.84 -6.43 -3.08
C PHE A 119 25.30 -7.73 -2.38
N HIS A 120 24.95 -8.90 -2.92
CA HIS A 120 25.33 -10.21 -2.37
C HIS A 120 24.87 -10.47 -0.91
N GLY A 121 23.85 -9.76 -0.45
CA GLY A 121 23.15 -9.97 0.82
C GLY A 121 21.66 -9.64 0.68
N PRO A 122 20.87 -9.67 1.79
CA PRO A 122 19.44 -9.33 1.75
C PRO A 122 19.19 -7.87 1.35
N VAL A 123 18.34 -7.68 0.33
CA VAL A 123 17.90 -6.36 -0.13
C VAL A 123 16.38 -6.35 -0.24
N LEU A 124 15.74 -5.36 0.36
CA LEU A 124 14.34 -5.03 0.14
C LEU A 124 14.24 -3.97 -0.96
N VAL A 125 13.51 -4.30 -2.03
CA VAL A 125 13.15 -3.39 -3.13
C VAL A 125 11.69 -3.03 -2.97
N HIS A 126 11.39 -1.74 -2.80
CA HIS A 126 10.04 -1.25 -2.58
C HIS A 126 9.48 -0.60 -3.85
N CYS A 127 8.51 -1.25 -4.47
CA CYS A 127 7.85 -0.83 -5.69
C CYS A 127 6.44 -0.29 -5.38
N LEU A 128 6.17 0.94 -5.79
CA LEU A 128 4.83 1.53 -5.76
C LEU A 128 4.06 1.10 -7.00
N THR A 129 2.92 0.43 -6.83
CA THR A 129 2.04 0.05 -7.94
C THR A 129 0.60 0.52 -7.70
N GLY A 130 -0.30 0.14 -8.62
CA GLY A 130 -1.73 0.43 -8.50
C GLY A 130 -2.50 -0.85 -8.80
N LYS A 131 -3.27 -1.34 -7.82
CA LYS A 131 -4.16 -2.49 -7.98
C LYS A 131 -5.14 -2.19 -9.12
N GLY A 132 -5.37 -3.15 -10.01
CA GLY A 132 -6.23 -2.97 -11.19
C GLY A 132 -5.66 -2.10 -12.33
N ARG A 133 -4.46 -1.50 -12.20
CA ARG A 133 -3.90 -0.64 -13.26
C ARG A 133 -3.77 -1.41 -14.59
N GLY A 134 -4.26 -0.79 -15.66
CA GLY A 134 -4.33 -1.39 -16.99
C GLY A 134 -5.68 -2.02 -17.30
N TYR A 135 -6.60 -2.08 -16.33
CA TYR A 135 -7.97 -2.54 -16.50
C TYR A 135 -8.95 -1.57 -15.82
N GLU A 136 -9.52 -0.67 -16.62
CA GLU A 136 -10.41 0.41 -16.15
C GLU A 136 -11.58 -0.07 -15.26
N PRO A 137 -12.25 -1.20 -15.54
CA PRO A 137 -13.31 -1.70 -14.67
C PRO A 137 -12.84 -2.02 -13.25
N ALA A 138 -11.65 -2.62 -13.11
CA ALA A 138 -11.06 -2.88 -11.79
C ALA A 138 -10.72 -1.59 -11.05
N LEU A 139 -10.28 -0.53 -11.75
CA LEU A 139 -9.98 0.75 -11.12
C LEU A 139 -11.23 1.46 -10.58
N ARG A 140 -12.41 1.20 -11.18
CA ARG A 140 -13.70 1.78 -10.78
C ARG A 140 -14.39 1.03 -9.65
N ASP A 141 -14.04 -0.23 -9.44
CA ASP A 141 -14.47 -0.98 -8.27
C ASP A 141 -13.68 -0.51 -7.03
N GLU A 142 -14.19 0.52 -6.35
CA GLU A 142 -13.52 1.09 -5.18
C GLU A 142 -13.45 0.13 -3.99
N GLU A 143 -14.37 -0.85 -3.93
CA GLU A 143 -14.54 -1.80 -2.82
C GLU A 143 -13.36 -2.77 -2.76
N ASP A 144 -13.06 -3.49 -3.86
CA ASP A 144 -11.99 -4.50 -3.85
C ASP A 144 -11.09 -4.48 -5.11
N HIS A 145 -11.30 -3.57 -6.06
CA HIS A 145 -10.54 -3.48 -7.30
C HIS A 145 -10.50 -4.81 -8.07
N PHE A 146 -11.64 -5.51 -8.13
CA PHE A 146 -11.78 -6.83 -8.76
C PHE A 146 -10.83 -7.90 -8.19
N HIS A 147 -10.47 -7.83 -6.91
CA HIS A 147 -9.74 -8.90 -6.25
C HIS A 147 -10.50 -10.24 -6.30
N THR A 148 -11.82 -10.17 -6.15
CA THR A 148 -12.74 -11.29 -6.40
C THR A 148 -13.77 -10.85 -7.43
N VAL A 149 -13.84 -11.57 -8.56
CA VAL A 149 -14.88 -11.35 -9.58
C VAL A 149 -15.69 -12.61 -9.76
N GLY A 150 -17.01 -12.44 -9.87
CA GLY A 150 -17.89 -13.49 -10.37
C GLY A 150 -17.62 -13.76 -11.85
N VAL A 151 -18.31 -14.76 -12.39
CA VAL A 151 -18.26 -15.05 -13.83
C VAL A 151 -18.92 -13.89 -14.59
N MET A 152 -18.11 -13.15 -15.35
CA MET A 152 -18.53 -11.94 -16.07
C MET A 152 -17.98 -11.92 -17.50
N ASP A 153 -18.61 -11.13 -18.36
CA ASP A 153 -18.10 -10.85 -19.70
C ASP A 153 -16.80 -10.02 -19.58
N PRO A 154 -15.67 -10.45 -20.17
CA PRO A 154 -14.39 -9.76 -20.00
C PRO A 154 -14.33 -8.39 -20.70
N LEU A 155 -15.21 -8.12 -21.66
CA LEU A 155 -15.30 -6.86 -22.40
C LEU A 155 -16.25 -5.87 -21.71
N THR A 156 -17.42 -6.33 -21.26
CA THR A 156 -18.43 -5.45 -20.65
C THR A 156 -18.35 -5.40 -19.13
N CYS A 157 -17.71 -6.38 -18.49
CA CYS A 157 -17.71 -6.64 -17.05
C CYS A 157 -19.10 -6.89 -16.46
N GLU A 158 -20.08 -7.22 -17.30
CA GLU A 158 -21.42 -7.56 -16.86
C GLU A 158 -21.48 -9.05 -16.44
N PRO A 159 -22.27 -9.41 -15.42
CA PRO A 159 -22.49 -10.80 -15.06
C PRO A 159 -23.05 -11.62 -16.24
N LEU A 160 -22.50 -12.82 -16.47
CA LEU A 160 -22.96 -13.69 -17.56
C LEU A 160 -24.27 -14.44 -17.26
N GLY A 161 -24.84 -14.25 -16.07
CA GLY A 161 -26.10 -14.84 -15.65
C GLY A 161 -26.75 -14.02 -14.55
N PRO A 162 -28.05 -14.26 -14.28
CA PRO A 162 -28.73 -13.61 -13.17
C PRO A 162 -28.00 -13.92 -11.86
N ALA A 163 -28.06 -12.98 -10.91
CA ALA A 163 -27.61 -13.24 -9.56
C ALA A 163 -28.31 -14.51 -9.04
N GLY A 164 -27.54 -15.43 -8.45
CA GLY A 164 -28.11 -16.57 -7.75
C GLY A 164 -29.01 -16.12 -6.59
N GLY A 165 -29.64 -17.10 -5.93
CA GLY A 165 -30.27 -16.83 -4.62
C GLY A 165 -29.28 -16.23 -3.61
N PRO A 166 -29.74 -15.84 -2.42
CA PRO A 166 -28.89 -15.20 -1.42
C PRO A 166 -27.67 -16.07 -1.09
N SER A 167 -26.51 -15.43 -0.97
CA SER A 167 -25.28 -16.12 -0.59
C SER A 167 -25.26 -16.34 0.93
N TRP A 168 -24.49 -17.33 1.39
CA TRP A 168 -24.27 -17.50 2.84
C TRP A 168 -23.71 -16.23 3.48
N THR A 169 -22.84 -15.50 2.78
CA THR A 169 -22.29 -14.23 3.22
C THR A 169 -23.36 -13.15 3.36
N SER A 170 -24.30 -13.04 2.41
CA SER A 170 -25.37 -12.05 2.50
C SER A 170 -26.32 -12.36 3.66
N VAL A 171 -26.69 -13.64 3.83
CA VAL A 171 -27.52 -14.08 4.96
C VAL A 171 -26.81 -13.81 6.29
N PHE A 172 -25.52 -14.13 6.40
CA PHE A 172 -24.72 -13.83 7.59
C PHE A 172 -24.69 -12.33 7.89
N GLY A 173 -24.45 -11.49 6.88
CA GLY A 173 -24.37 -10.03 7.03
C GLY A 173 -25.69 -9.41 7.51
N GLU A 174 -26.83 -9.89 7.01
CA GLU A 174 -28.14 -9.46 7.50
C GLU A 174 -28.38 -9.89 8.96
N GLU A 175 -28.06 -11.14 9.27
CA GLU A 175 -28.32 -11.73 10.58
C GLU A 175 -27.43 -11.14 11.69
N ILE A 176 -26.14 -10.88 11.41
CA ILE A 176 -25.24 -10.31 12.41
C ILE A 176 -25.66 -8.87 12.79
N VAL A 177 -26.21 -8.10 11.85
CA VAL A 177 -26.78 -6.76 12.14
C VAL A 177 -27.96 -6.88 13.08
N ARG A 178 -28.92 -7.77 12.79
CA ARG A 178 -30.08 -8.00 13.68
C ARG A 178 -29.65 -8.40 15.09
N ILE A 179 -28.68 -9.31 15.20
CA ILE A 179 -28.10 -9.70 16.49
C ILE A 179 -27.46 -8.49 17.18
N GLY A 180 -26.75 -7.63 16.43
CA GLY A 180 -26.11 -6.42 16.96
C GLY A 180 -27.09 -5.37 17.50
N GLU A 181 -28.31 -5.30 16.95
CA GLU A 181 -29.39 -4.42 17.43
C GLU A 181 -29.96 -4.86 18.78
N GLU A 182 -30.03 -6.18 19.00
CA GLU A 182 -30.55 -6.75 20.25
C GLU A 182 -29.48 -6.83 21.36
N ARG A 183 -28.21 -6.96 20.95
CA ARG A 183 -27.10 -7.25 21.88
C ARG A 183 -25.97 -6.26 21.70
N ALA A 184 -25.76 -5.39 22.69
CA ALA A 184 -24.66 -4.42 22.71
C ALA A 184 -23.27 -5.05 22.96
N ASP A 185 -23.21 -6.29 23.44
CA ASP A 185 -21.96 -6.99 23.78
C ASP A 185 -21.34 -7.77 22.61
N VAL A 186 -22.03 -7.83 21.46
CA VAL A 186 -21.51 -8.49 20.26
C VAL A 186 -20.50 -7.59 19.56
N VAL A 187 -19.39 -8.15 19.15
CA VAL A 187 -18.34 -7.46 18.40
C VAL A 187 -17.98 -8.25 17.16
N ALA A 188 -17.56 -7.57 16.10
CA ALA A 188 -17.07 -8.20 14.89
C ALA A 188 -15.55 -8.00 14.76
N ILE A 189 -14.85 -9.06 14.37
CA ILE A 189 -13.42 -9.03 14.09
C ILE A 189 -13.22 -9.59 12.68
N THR A 190 -12.42 -8.90 11.87
CA THR A 190 -12.06 -9.33 10.53
C THR A 190 -10.57 -9.20 10.30
N ALA A 191 -10.04 -9.95 9.33
CA ALA A 191 -8.63 -9.89 8.94
C ALA A 191 -8.53 -9.35 7.51
N ALA A 192 -8.52 -8.03 7.36
CA ALA A 192 -8.53 -7.29 6.10
C ALA A 192 -9.74 -7.58 5.17
N MET A 193 -10.74 -8.34 5.62
CA MET A 193 -11.83 -8.86 4.77
C MET A 193 -13.22 -8.35 5.19
N LEU A 194 -13.35 -7.08 5.56
CA LEU A 194 -14.62 -6.51 6.02
C LEU A 194 -15.80 -6.79 5.07
N HIS A 195 -15.59 -6.55 3.77
CA HIS A 195 -16.60 -6.74 2.74
C HIS A 195 -16.79 -8.22 2.33
N PRO A 196 -15.73 -8.97 1.99
CA PRO A 196 -15.88 -10.37 1.55
C PRO A 196 -16.54 -11.30 2.58
N VAL A 197 -16.41 -11.00 3.88
CA VAL A 197 -17.03 -11.81 4.95
C VAL A 197 -18.39 -11.27 5.41
N GLY A 198 -18.94 -10.25 4.75
CA GLY A 198 -20.29 -9.74 5.02
C GLY A 198 -20.41 -8.87 6.27
N LEU A 199 -19.32 -8.32 6.78
CA LEU A 199 -19.32 -7.47 7.98
C LEU A 199 -19.51 -5.98 7.67
N ALA A 200 -19.47 -5.57 6.39
CA ALA A 200 -19.64 -4.17 6.00
C ALA A 200 -20.96 -3.54 6.53
N PRO A 201 -22.15 -4.17 6.42
CA PRO A 201 -23.37 -3.62 6.99
C PRO A 201 -23.32 -3.45 8.52
N PHE A 202 -22.64 -4.38 9.22
CA PHE A 202 -22.45 -4.29 10.66
C PHE A 202 -21.52 -3.14 11.05
N ALA A 203 -20.44 -2.92 10.29
CA ALA A 203 -19.54 -1.79 10.50
C ALA A 203 -20.20 -0.43 10.22
N GLU A 204 -21.06 -0.35 9.20
CA GLU A 204 -21.83 0.87 8.92
C GLU A 204 -22.80 1.19 10.07
N ARG A 205 -23.47 0.17 10.60
CA ARG A 205 -24.45 0.33 11.69
C ARG A 205 -23.82 0.54 13.06
N PHE A 206 -22.70 -0.14 13.33
CA PHE A 206 -22.03 -0.19 14.63
C PHE A 206 -20.51 0.02 14.46
N PRO A 207 -20.06 1.22 14.05
CA PRO A 207 -18.65 1.46 13.71
C PRO A 207 -17.69 1.21 14.87
N ASP A 208 -18.12 1.47 16.11
CA ASP A 208 -17.30 1.26 17.32
C ASP A 208 -17.24 -0.21 17.78
N ARG A 209 -17.84 -1.14 17.02
CA ARG A 209 -17.96 -2.57 17.36
C ARG A 209 -17.34 -3.49 16.30
N VAL A 210 -16.49 -2.94 15.44
CA VAL A 210 -15.75 -3.71 14.42
C VAL A 210 -14.27 -3.41 14.51
N TRP A 211 -13.47 -4.47 14.54
CA TRP A 211 -12.02 -4.39 14.52
C TRP A 211 -11.48 -5.16 13.32
N ASP A 212 -10.59 -4.51 12.58
CA ASP A 212 -9.84 -5.14 11.50
C ASP A 212 -8.39 -5.33 11.95
N VAL A 213 -7.95 -6.58 12.04
CA VAL A 213 -6.57 -6.94 12.43
C VAL A 213 -5.60 -6.89 11.23
N ALA A 214 -6.06 -6.45 10.06
CA ALA A 214 -5.37 -6.59 8.78
C ALA A 214 -5.04 -8.06 8.47
N ILE A 215 -3.95 -8.33 7.75
CA ILE A 215 -3.52 -9.69 7.41
C ILE A 215 -2.77 -10.32 8.60
N ALA A 216 -3.51 -10.57 9.69
CA ALA A 216 -2.96 -11.06 10.95
C ALA A 216 -3.96 -11.95 11.71
N GLU A 217 -4.46 -13.00 11.07
CA GLU A 217 -5.50 -13.90 11.62
C GLU A 217 -5.16 -14.55 12.97
N GLN A 218 -3.87 -14.63 13.32
CA GLN A 218 -3.39 -15.22 14.57
C GLN A 218 -3.42 -14.24 15.77
N HIS A 219 -3.51 -12.92 15.50
CA HIS A 219 -3.54 -11.87 16.52
C HIS A 219 -4.93 -11.72 17.13
#